data_AF-A0A0E1NCM1-F1
#
_entry.id   AF-A0A0E1NCM1-F1
#
_cell.length_a   1.000
_cell.length_b   1.000
_cell.length_c   1.000
_cell.angle_alpha   90.00
_cell.angle_beta   90.00
_cell.angle_gamma   90.00
#
_symmetry.space_group_name_H-M   'P 1'
#
loop_
_entity.id
_entity.type
_entity.pdbx_description
1 polymer ?
#
loop_
_entity_poly.entity_id
_entity_poly.type
_entity_poly.pdbx_seq_one_letter_code
_entity_poly.pdbx_strand_id
1 'polypeptide(L)'
;MYNRSGSQAYATVGLESGVMSASPHQLIVMLFDGAQSALVRARILMNQGDIPAKGAALSKAINIINNGLSAGLNMEKGGELAENLSALYDYMSRRLLHANLHNDEQAITEVLALLENIADAWRQIGPNYQPD
;
A
#
# COMPACT_ATOMS: atom_id res chain seq x y z
N MET A 1 -4.62 17.15 -29.33
CA MET A 1 -4.59 16.00 -28.40
C MET A 1 -3.19 15.34 -28.39
N TYR A 2 -2.19 15.98 -27.79
CA TYR A 2 -0.85 15.38 -27.62
C TYR A 2 -0.24 15.96 -26.34
N ASN A 3 -0.56 15.40 -25.18
CA ASN A 3 0.20 15.69 -23.94
C ASN A 3 0.01 14.67 -22.79
N ARG A 4 -0.83 13.63 -22.96
CA ARG A 4 -1.04 12.60 -21.93
C ARG A 4 0.00 11.48 -21.96
N SER A 5 0.67 11.21 -23.08
CA SER A 5 1.66 10.12 -23.19
C SER A 5 3.02 10.45 -22.59
N GLY A 6 3.44 11.73 -22.61
CA GLY A 6 4.75 12.13 -22.07
C GLY A 6 4.83 11.99 -20.55
N SER A 7 3.87 12.57 -19.81
CA SER A 7 3.83 12.50 -18.34
C SER A 7 3.66 11.07 -17.82
N GLN A 8 2.88 10.24 -18.51
CA GLN A 8 2.74 8.82 -18.19
C GLN A 8 4.05 8.05 -18.42
N ALA A 9 4.75 8.32 -19.53
CA ALA A 9 6.06 7.71 -19.77
C ALA A 9 7.10 8.12 -18.72
N TYR A 10 7.12 9.39 -18.30
CA TYR A 10 8.00 9.84 -17.21
C TYR A 10 7.67 9.18 -15.87
N ALA A 11 6.39 9.04 -15.53
CA ALA A 11 5.97 8.35 -14.31
C ALA A 11 6.37 6.87 -14.30
N THR A 12 6.22 6.18 -15.44
CA THR A 12 6.62 4.77 -15.59
C THR A 12 8.14 4.61 -15.51
N VAL A 13 8.91 5.40 -16.27
CA VAL A 13 10.39 5.34 -16.25
C VAL A 13 10.95 5.72 -14.88
N GLY A 14 10.37 6.72 -14.21
CA GLY A 14 10.75 7.10 -12.84
C GLY A 14 10.49 5.98 -11.83
N LEU A 15 9.36 5.29 -11.94
CA LEU A 15 9.05 4.13 -11.10
C LEU A 15 10.00 2.95 -11.37
N GLU A 16 10.21 2.59 -12.65
CA GLU A 16 11.08 1.47 -13.03
C GLU A 16 12.54 1.71 -12.61
N SER A 17 13.08 2.91 -12.87
CA SER A 17 14.44 3.26 -12.44
C SER A 17 14.58 3.31 -10.92
N GLY A 18 13.55 3.79 -10.21
CA GLY A 18 13.49 3.74 -8.75
C GLY A 18 13.48 2.31 -8.21
N VAL A 19 12.69 1.40 -8.80
CA VAL A 19 12.65 -0.02 -8.41
C VAL A 19 13.98 -0.71 -8.69
N MET A 20 14.61 -0.47 -9.85
CA MET A 20 15.88 -1.11 -10.23
C MET A 20 17.06 -0.74 -9.32
N SER A 21 17.01 0.43 -8.67
CA SER A 21 18.07 0.93 -7.79
C SER A 21 17.76 0.80 -6.30
N ALA A 22 16.53 0.43 -5.95
CA ALA A 22 16.08 0.32 -4.57
C ALA A 22 16.70 -0.90 -3.86
N SER A 23 17.15 -0.70 -2.63
CA SER A 23 17.47 -1.81 -1.73
C SER A 23 16.20 -2.59 -1.35
N PRO A 24 16.31 -3.85 -0.86
CA PRO A 24 15.15 -4.61 -0.38
C PRO A 24 14.33 -3.86 0.67
N HIS A 25 14.97 -3.10 1.57
CA HIS A 25 14.29 -2.26 2.55
C HIS A 25 13.44 -1.17 1.88
N GLN A 26 14.02 -0.48 0.89
CA GLN A 26 13.33 0.57 0.13
C GLN A 26 12.19 0.04 -0.72
N LEU A 27 12.29 -1.17 -1.27
CA LEU A 27 11.19 -1.80 -2.00
C LEU A 27 9.95 -2.00 -1.11
N ILE A 28 10.14 -2.40 0.15
CA ILE A 28 9.04 -2.52 1.11
C ILE A 28 8.45 -1.14 1.44
N VAL A 29 9.28 -0.11 1.60
CA VAL A 29 8.81 1.27 1.80
C VAL A 29 7.95 1.73 0.61
N MET A 30 8.38 1.46 -0.63
CA MET A 30 7.61 1.78 -1.83
C MET A 30 6.26 1.04 -1.89
N LEU A 31 6.18 -0.20 -1.39
CA LEU A 31 4.92 -0.93 -1.27
C LEU A 31 3.99 -0.26 -0.26
N PHE A 32 4.49 0.15 0.92
CA PHE A 32 3.69 0.90 1.88
C PHE A 32 3.16 2.21 1.28
N ASP A 33 4.01 3.00 0.64
CA ASP A 33 3.63 4.25 -0.03
C ASP A 33 2.56 4.00 -1.11
N GLY A 34 2.76 2.96 -1.92
CA GLY A 34 1.83 2.57 -2.98
C GLY A 34 0.45 2.16 -2.44
N ALA A 35 0.42 1.40 -1.34
CA ALA A 35 -0.83 1.00 -0.69
C ALA A 35 -1.55 2.21 -0.08
N GLN A 36 -0.86 3.02 0.72
CA GLN A 36 -1.44 4.21 1.36
C GLN A 36 -1.98 5.21 0.31
N SER A 37 -1.23 5.47 -0.76
CA SER A 37 -1.69 6.32 -1.86
C SER A 37 -2.96 5.79 -2.53
N ALA A 38 -3.06 4.47 -2.74
CA ALA A 38 -4.25 3.84 -3.28
C ALA A 38 -5.46 3.98 -2.35
N LEU A 39 -5.27 3.88 -1.02
CA LEU A 39 -6.33 4.05 -0.03
C LEU A 39 -6.81 5.50 0.07
N VAL A 40 -5.90 6.49 0.09
CA VAL A 40 -6.26 7.91 0.05
C VAL A 40 -7.07 8.21 -1.22
N ARG A 41 -6.64 7.68 -2.37
CA ARG A 41 -7.38 7.82 -3.63
C ARG A 41 -8.76 7.16 -3.56
N ALA A 42 -8.87 5.98 -2.95
CA ALA A 42 -10.15 5.30 -2.77
C ALA A 42 -11.14 6.14 -1.95
N ARG A 43 -10.69 6.79 -0.87
CA ARG A 43 -11.53 7.69 -0.07
C ARG A 43 -12.03 8.88 -0.88
N ILE A 44 -11.15 9.54 -1.63
CA ILE A 44 -11.53 10.67 -2.49
C ILE A 44 -12.60 10.25 -3.51
N LEU A 45 -12.40 9.12 -4.18
CA LEU A 45 -13.33 8.61 -5.19
C LEU A 45 -14.66 8.15 -4.58
N MET A 46 -14.63 7.58 -3.37
CA MET A 46 -15.83 7.26 -2.60
C MET A 46 -16.65 8.52 -2.30
N ASN A 47 -16.00 9.58 -1.84
CA ASN A 47 -16.66 10.87 -1.55
C ASN A 47 -17.19 11.58 -2.79
N GLN A 48 -16.61 11.29 -3.96
CA GLN A 48 -17.08 11.77 -5.27
C GLN A 48 -18.21 10.90 -5.86
N GLY A 49 -18.51 9.74 -5.26
CA GLY A 49 -19.50 8.80 -5.79
C GLY A 49 -19.01 8.00 -7.01
N ASP A 50 -17.72 8.03 -7.35
CA ASP A 50 -17.14 7.26 -8.46
C ASP A 50 -16.88 5.82 -8.03
N ILE A 51 -17.94 5.01 -8.06
CA ILE A 51 -17.91 3.60 -7.61
C ILE A 51 -16.90 2.75 -8.38
N PRO A 52 -16.84 2.78 -9.73
CA PRO A 52 -15.86 1.98 -10.49
C PRO A 52 -14.41 2.36 -10.15
N ALA A 53 -14.09 3.66 -10.11
CA ALA A 53 -12.73 4.09 -9.83
C ALA A 53 -12.34 3.81 -8.37
N LYS A 54 -13.26 4.00 -7.41
CA LYS A 54 -13.08 3.58 -6.00
C LYS A 54 -12.75 2.10 -5.92
N GLY A 55 -13.53 1.25 -6.59
CA GLY A 55 -13.30 -0.19 -6.63
C GLY A 55 -11.91 -0.54 -7.16
N ALA A 56 -11.48 0.09 -8.26
CA ALA A 56 -10.13 -0.10 -8.80
C ALA A 56 -9.02 0.33 -7.83
N ALA A 57 -9.21 1.44 -7.12
CA ALA A 57 -8.25 1.92 -6.12
C ALA A 57 -8.14 0.98 -4.90
N LEU A 58 -9.28 0.49 -4.38
CA LEU A 58 -9.28 -0.49 -3.29
C LEU A 58 -8.67 -1.83 -3.71
N SER A 59 -8.99 -2.33 -4.90
CA SER A 59 -8.37 -3.55 -5.44
C SER A 59 -6.86 -3.42 -5.59
N LYS A 60 -6.37 -2.23 -5.99
CA LYS A 60 -4.92 -1.96 -6.03
C LYS A 60 -4.29 -2.04 -4.64
N ALA A 61 -4.91 -1.41 -3.63
CA ALA A 61 -4.40 -1.47 -2.25
C ALA A 61 -4.36 -2.91 -1.72
N ILE A 62 -5.44 -3.67 -1.88
CA ILE A 62 -5.53 -5.09 -1.48
C ILE A 62 -4.44 -5.92 -2.19
N ASN A 63 -4.23 -5.70 -3.49
CA ASN A 63 -3.20 -6.41 -4.23
C ASN A 63 -1.79 -6.13 -3.69
N ILE A 64 -1.48 -4.87 -3.34
CA ILE A 64 -0.19 -4.51 -2.74
C ILE A 64 -0.02 -5.16 -1.37
N ILE A 65 -1.07 -5.16 -0.53
CA ILE A 65 -1.05 -5.80 0.79
C ILE A 65 -0.82 -7.31 0.66
N ASN A 66 -1.62 -8.01 -0.15
CA ASN A 66 -1.58 -9.47 -0.23
C ASN A 66 -0.37 -9.98 -1.04
N ASN A 67 -0.17 -9.44 -2.23
CA ASN A 67 0.80 -9.96 -3.20
C ASN A 67 2.14 -9.22 -3.16
N GLY A 68 2.24 -8.14 -2.38
CA GLY A 68 3.50 -7.43 -2.13
C GLY A 68 3.99 -7.65 -0.70
N LEU A 69 3.32 -7.03 0.27
CA LEU A 69 3.75 -7.00 1.67
C LEU A 69 3.66 -8.39 2.33
N SER A 70 2.50 -9.04 2.26
CA SER A 70 2.29 -10.36 2.89
C SER A 70 3.12 -11.44 2.19
N ALA A 71 3.26 -11.38 0.87
CA ALA A 71 4.11 -12.31 0.12
C ALA A 71 5.62 -12.15 0.43
N GLY A 72 6.03 -10.97 0.90
CA GLY A 72 7.41 -10.70 1.30
C GLY A 72 7.77 -11.19 2.71
N LEU A 73 6.81 -11.70 3.48
CA LEU A 73 7.08 -12.22 4.83
C LEU A 73 7.86 -13.53 4.77
N ASN A 74 8.95 -13.60 5.52
CA ASN A 74 9.70 -14.84 5.70
C ASN A 74 9.07 -15.64 6.85
N MET A 75 8.14 -16.54 6.54
CA MET A 75 7.44 -17.35 7.54
C MET A 75 8.37 -18.33 8.28
N GLU A 76 9.45 -18.80 7.65
CA GLU A 76 10.40 -19.74 8.26
C GLU A 76 11.28 -19.06 9.32
N LYS A 77 11.76 -17.85 9.05
CA LYS A 77 12.67 -17.11 9.95
C LYS A 77 11.98 -16.09 10.83
N GLY A 78 10.79 -15.62 10.43
CA GLY A 78 10.08 -14.54 11.11
C GLY A 78 9.28 -14.98 12.33
N GLY A 79 8.98 -16.29 12.45
CA GLY A 79 8.25 -16.87 13.59
C GLY A 79 6.94 -16.13 13.88
N GLU A 80 6.65 -15.92 15.17
CA GLU A 80 5.42 -15.27 15.65
C GLU A 80 5.20 -13.87 15.06
N LEU A 81 6.26 -13.10 14.80
CA LEU A 81 6.13 -11.78 14.19
C LEU A 81 5.59 -11.85 12.77
N ALA A 82 6.08 -12.78 11.95
CA ALA A 82 5.59 -12.96 10.59
C ALA A 82 4.14 -13.46 10.58
N GLU A 83 3.76 -14.34 11.50
CA GLU A 83 2.38 -14.81 11.66
C GLU A 83 1.43 -13.66 12.04
N ASN A 84 1.81 -12.84 13.01
CA ASN A 84 1.03 -11.69 13.45
C ASN A 84 0.86 -10.65 12.32
N LEU A 85 1.92 -10.36 11.56
CA LEU A 85 1.86 -9.47 10.40
C LEU A 85 0.97 -10.05 9.29
N SER A 86 1.08 -11.35 9.02
CA SER A 86 0.24 -12.02 8.03
C SER A 86 -1.25 -11.94 8.40
N ALA A 87 -1.59 -12.21 9.67
CA ALA A 87 -2.96 -12.08 10.17
C ALA A 87 -3.48 -10.64 10.09
N LEU A 88 -2.62 -9.65 10.38
CA LEU A 88 -2.98 -8.24 10.28
C LEU A 88 -3.21 -7.81 8.82
N TYR A 89 -2.38 -8.27 7.88
CA TYR A 89 -2.59 -8.00 6.45
C TYR A 89 -3.86 -8.67 5.91
N ASP A 90 -4.18 -9.89 6.33
CA ASP A 90 -5.45 -10.54 6.00
C ASP A 90 -6.65 -9.73 6.53
N TYR A 91 -6.57 -9.28 7.78
CA TYR A 91 -7.59 -8.43 8.39
C TYR A 91 -7.82 -7.14 7.59
N MET A 92 -6.75 -6.43 7.22
CA MET A 92 -6.83 -5.22 6.41
C MET A 92 -7.52 -5.48 5.07
N SER A 93 -7.11 -6.55 4.36
CA SER A 93 -7.73 -6.93 3.09
C SER A 93 -9.23 -7.20 3.22
N ARG A 94 -9.66 -7.92 4.27
CA ARG A 94 -11.08 -8.13 4.56
C ARG A 94 -11.82 -6.84 4.89
N ARG A 95 -11.22 -5.92 5.66
CA ARG A 95 -11.81 -4.59 5.93
C ARG A 95 -11.94 -3.73 4.68
N LEU A 96 -10.98 -3.78 3.76
CA LEU A 96 -11.07 -3.05 2.49
C LEU A 96 -12.12 -3.63 1.54
N LEU A 97 -12.31 -4.95 1.53
CA LEU A 97 -13.43 -5.57 0.82
C LEU A 97 -14.78 -5.12 1.40
N HIS A 98 -14.90 -5.07 2.72
CA HIS A 98 -16.08 -4.52 3.39
C HIS A 98 -16.30 -3.03 3.04
N ALA A 99 -15.24 -2.23 3.06
CA ALA A 99 -15.26 -0.82 2.68
C ALA A 99 -15.79 -0.64 1.26
N ASN A 100 -15.36 -1.49 0.34
CA ASN A 100 -15.80 -1.46 -1.04
C ASN A 100 -17.30 -1.77 -1.17
N LEU A 101 -17.76 -2.83 -0.50
CA LEU A 101 -19.15 -3.30 -0.57
C LEU A 101 -20.14 -2.33 0.08
N HIS A 102 -19.76 -1.71 1.20
CA HIS A 102 -20.67 -0.89 2.01
C HIS A 102 -20.45 0.62 1.85
N ASN A 103 -19.48 1.05 1.04
CA ASN A 103 -19.01 2.44 0.98
C ASN A 103 -18.64 2.99 2.36
N ASP A 104 -17.96 2.17 3.16
CA ASP A 104 -17.55 2.51 4.52
C ASP A 104 -16.17 3.19 4.50
N GLU A 105 -16.17 4.53 4.55
CA GLU A 105 -14.94 5.34 4.57
C GLU A 105 -14.13 5.14 5.86
N GLN A 106 -14.80 4.84 6.98
CA GLN A 106 -14.13 4.62 8.26
C GLN A 106 -13.27 3.35 8.20
N ALA A 107 -13.75 2.29 7.54
CA ALA A 107 -12.95 1.11 7.27
C ALA A 107 -11.66 1.41 6.49
N ILE A 108 -11.70 2.34 5.53
CA ILE A 108 -10.48 2.75 4.80
C ILE A 108 -9.53 3.52 5.72
N THR A 109 -10.08 4.40 6.55
CA THR A 109 -9.30 5.21 7.50
C THR A 109 -8.61 4.34 8.55
N GLU A 110 -9.31 3.31 9.04
CA GLU A 110 -8.75 2.31 9.95
C GLU A 110 -7.55 1.58 9.33
N VAL A 111 -7.71 1.07 8.11
CA VAL A 111 -6.63 0.35 7.41
C VAL A 111 -5.45 1.27 7.09
N LEU A 112 -5.70 2.54 6.77
CA LEU A 112 -4.65 3.55 6.61
C LEU A 112 -3.81 3.69 7.87
N ALA A 113 -4.45 3.87 9.03
CA ALA A 113 -3.74 4.02 10.30
C ALA A 113 -2.94 2.76 10.68
N LEU A 114 -3.51 1.58 10.46
CA LEU A 114 -2.80 0.32 10.71
C LEU A 114 -1.57 0.17 9.79
N LEU A 115 -1.69 0.52 8.50
CA LEU A 115 -0.56 0.50 7.57
C LEU A 115 0.51 1.53 7.92
N GLU A 116 0.11 2.73 8.32
CA GLU A 116 1.02 3.82 8.72
C GLU A 116 1.88 3.41 9.90
N ASN A 117 1.27 2.84 10.96
CA ASN A 117 2.01 2.35 12.12
C ASN A 117 3.12 1.34 11.76
N ILE A 118 2.84 0.40 10.86
CA ILE A 118 3.83 -0.60 10.41
C ILE A 118 4.87 0.05 9.51
N ALA A 119 4.45 0.93 8.60
CA ALA A 119 5.34 1.63 7.69
C ALA A 119 6.35 2.49 8.45
N ASP A 120 5.91 3.20 9.49
CA ASP A 120 6.77 4.04 10.32
C ASP A 120 7.79 3.19 11.10
N ALA A 121 7.34 2.10 11.73
CA ALA A 121 8.22 1.16 12.39
C ALA A 121 9.26 0.58 11.41
N TRP A 122 8.86 0.26 10.18
CA TRP A 122 9.76 -0.24 9.14
C TRP A 122 10.76 0.82 8.66
N ARG A 123 10.36 2.09 8.53
CA ARG A 123 11.26 3.19 8.15
C ARG A 123 12.34 3.43 9.21
N GLN A 124 12.00 3.28 10.49
CA GLN A 124 12.93 3.51 11.61
C GLN A 124 14.08 2.50 11.65
N ILE A 125 13.91 1.30 11.08
CA ILE A 125 15.00 0.30 11.00
C ILE A 125 15.82 0.40 9.70
N GLY A 126 15.55 1.43 8.88
CA GLY A 126 16.26 1.65 7.63
C GLY A 126 17.71 2.08 7.84
N PRO A 127 18.63 1.72 6.93
CA PRO A 127 20.06 2.04 7.06
C PRO A 127 20.38 3.55 7.10
N ASN A 128 19.44 4.40 6.66
CA ASN A 128 19.57 5.85 6.63
C ASN A 128 18.70 6.56 7.69
N TYR A 129 18.15 5.84 8.67
CA TYR A 129 17.37 6.47 9.74
C TYR A 129 18.28 7.33 10.63
N GLN A 130 18.01 8.62 10.69
CA GLN A 130 18.59 9.56 11.66
C GLN A 130 17.44 10.05 12.55
N PRO A 131 17.43 9.72 13.86
CA PRO A 131 16.48 10.33 14.78
C PRO A 131 16.82 11.81 14.94
N ASP A 132 15.80 12.67 14.85
CA ASP A 132 15.89 14.10 15.20
C ASP A 132 16.19 14.30 16.69
#